data_AF-R6VQV8-F1
#
_entry.id   AF-R6VQV8-F1
#
_cell.length_a   1.000
_cell.length_b   1.000
_cell.length_c   1.000
_cell.angle_alpha   90.00
_cell.angle_beta   90.00
_cell.angle_gamma   90.00
#
_symmetry.space_group_name_H-M   'P 1'
#
loop_
_entity.id
_entity.type
_entity.pdbx_description
1 polymer ?
#
loop_
_entity_poly.entity_id
_entity_poly.type
_entity_poly.pdbx_seq_one_letter_code
_entity_poly.pdbx_strand_id
1 'polypeptide(L)'
;MLHRGFFACLAALAALLSAGCSAPADYTVVEGTMLGTTMRVVADVKDATPQELYAAAMELDREAKASMSIFDPTSLLSRLNRNETDSVDCHIAFNLRLADSIGALSDGRYDVTVKPLVEAWGFAGREAQAHPNVDSILAFVGRDKVRIEQGRLVKSDPRVELDFNSVAKGYTVDLLAALVERFGAENYIVDIGGEVRCRGVNRSGHPWRIGAETPLDGNGSGSRPPSTAT
;
A
#
# COMPACT_ATOMS: atom_id res chain seq x y z
N MET A 1 -14.24 -24.21 -63.64
CA MET A 1 -13.12 -23.73 -62.78
C MET A 1 -13.50 -22.60 -61.82
N LEU A 2 -14.61 -21.88 -62.00
CA LEU A 2 -15.04 -20.78 -61.11
C LEU A 2 -15.47 -21.19 -59.68
N HIS A 3 -15.97 -22.41 -59.45
CA HIS A 3 -16.48 -22.80 -58.12
C HIS A 3 -15.40 -23.13 -57.08
N ARG A 4 -14.16 -23.41 -57.48
CA ARG A 4 -13.08 -23.78 -56.55
C ARG A 4 -12.47 -22.58 -55.83
N GLY A 5 -12.48 -21.39 -56.44
CA GLY A 5 -11.96 -20.16 -55.82
C GLY A 5 -12.90 -19.56 -54.76
N PHE A 6 -14.21 -19.70 -54.95
CA PHE A 6 -15.22 -19.14 -54.05
C PHE A 6 -15.24 -19.84 -52.68
N PHE A 7 -15.08 -21.17 -52.67
CA PHE A 7 -14.97 -21.96 -51.44
C PHE A 7 -13.68 -21.67 -50.66
N ALA A 8 -12.57 -21.38 -51.36
CA ALA A 8 -11.30 -21.03 -50.72
C ALA A 8 -11.35 -19.65 -50.04
N CYS A 9 -12.02 -18.66 -50.64
CA CYS A 9 -12.20 -17.34 -50.04
C CYS A 9 -13.16 -17.36 -48.82
N LEU A 10 -14.22 -18.19 -48.84
CA LEU A 10 -15.11 -18.32 -47.67
C LEU A 10 -14.43 -19.01 -46.48
N ALA A 11 -13.57 -20.00 -46.73
CA ALA A 11 -12.83 -20.70 -45.68
C ALA A 11 -11.78 -19.80 -45.01
N ALA A 12 -11.11 -18.94 -45.78
CA ALA A 12 -10.17 -17.95 -45.23
C ALA A 12 -10.88 -16.89 -44.36
N LEU A 13 -12.08 -16.45 -44.74
CA LEU A 13 -12.86 -15.47 -43.97
C LEU A 13 -13.39 -16.05 -42.65
N ALA A 14 -13.74 -17.34 -42.62
CA ALA A 14 -14.18 -18.03 -41.40
C ALA A 14 -13.03 -18.29 -40.39
N ALA A 15 -11.81 -18.50 -40.89
CA ALA A 15 -10.61 -18.65 -40.05
C ALA A 15 -10.14 -17.32 -39.41
N LEU A 16 -10.43 -16.18 -40.05
CA LEU A 16 -10.15 -14.84 -39.51
C LEU A 16 -11.17 -14.41 -38.44
N LEU A 17 -12.39 -14.95 -38.45
CA LEU A 17 -13.43 -14.65 -37.44
C LEU A 17 -13.30 -15.47 -36.15
N SER A 18 -12.48 -16.53 -36.15
CA SER A 18 -12.29 -17.42 -34.98
C SER A 18 -11.05 -17.08 -34.14
N ALA A 19 -10.22 -16.12 -34.56
CA ALA A 19 -9.05 -15.67 -33.81
C ALA A 19 -9.32 -14.54 -32.79
N GLY A 20 -10.58 -14.11 -32.64
CA GLY A 20 -10.94 -12.89 -31.88
C GLY A 20 -11.57 -13.08 -30.50
N CYS A 21 -11.91 -14.30 -30.08
CA CYS A 21 -12.48 -14.54 -28.74
C CYS A 21 -11.44 -15.16 -27.82
N SER A 22 -10.56 -14.34 -27.27
CA SER A 22 -9.89 -14.69 -26.01
C SER A 22 -10.97 -14.79 -24.93
N ALA A 23 -11.12 -15.95 -24.31
CA ALA A 23 -11.98 -16.09 -23.13
C ALA A 23 -11.60 -15.00 -22.11
N PRO A 24 -12.57 -14.35 -21.42
CA PRO A 24 -12.24 -13.38 -20.39
C PRO A 24 -11.32 -14.06 -19.38
N ALA A 25 -10.19 -13.42 -19.08
CA ALA A 25 -9.24 -13.97 -18.12
C ALA A 25 -9.97 -14.22 -16.80
N ASP A 26 -9.69 -15.36 -16.17
CA ASP A 26 -10.27 -15.70 -14.88
C ASP A 26 -9.52 -14.91 -13.79
N TYR A 27 -10.22 -14.05 -13.06
CA TYR A 27 -9.63 -13.24 -12.01
C TYR A 27 -10.08 -13.75 -10.66
N THR A 28 -9.10 -14.10 -9.83
CA THR A 28 -9.29 -14.30 -8.40
C THR A 28 -9.58 -12.97 -7.72
N VAL A 29 -10.55 -12.96 -6.81
CA VAL A 29 -10.85 -11.83 -5.92
C VAL A 29 -10.65 -12.28 -4.48
N VAL A 30 -9.82 -11.55 -3.75
CA VAL A 30 -9.57 -11.76 -2.33
C VAL A 30 -9.81 -10.45 -1.60
N GLU A 31 -10.63 -10.51 -0.55
CA GLU A 31 -11.01 -9.36 0.27
C GLU A 31 -10.76 -9.69 1.74
N GLY A 32 -10.40 -8.68 2.53
CA GLY A 32 -10.07 -8.87 3.94
C GLY A 32 -9.74 -7.58 4.65
N THR A 33 -9.09 -7.72 5.81
CA THR A 33 -8.57 -6.59 6.59
C THR A 33 -7.06 -6.71 6.69
N MET A 34 -6.35 -5.65 6.33
CA MET A 34 -4.88 -5.54 6.39
C MET A 34 -4.52 -4.17 6.94
N LEU A 35 -3.54 -4.10 7.84
CA LEU A 35 -3.08 -2.86 8.48
C LEU A 35 -4.21 -2.02 9.12
N GLY A 36 -5.25 -2.68 9.64
CA GLY A 36 -6.39 -2.01 10.27
C GLY A 36 -7.37 -1.36 9.30
N THR A 37 -7.28 -1.66 8.01
CA THR A 37 -8.18 -1.15 6.96
C THR A 37 -8.56 -2.26 5.97
N THR A 38 -9.41 -1.94 5.00
CA THR A 38 -9.88 -2.89 4.00
C THR A 38 -8.78 -3.23 2.99
N MET A 39 -8.63 -4.51 2.70
CA MET A 39 -7.76 -5.03 1.63
C MET A 39 -8.63 -5.62 0.53
N ARG A 40 -8.26 -5.34 -0.73
CA ARG A 40 -8.85 -5.97 -1.90
C ARG A 40 -7.78 -6.29 -2.94
N VAL A 41 -7.79 -7.52 -3.41
CA VAL A 41 -6.92 -8.01 -4.49
C VAL A 41 -7.82 -8.57 -5.59
N VAL A 42 -7.60 -8.11 -6.82
CA VAL A 42 -8.22 -8.68 -8.02
C VAL A 42 -7.10 -8.98 -9.00
N ALA A 43 -6.84 -10.26 -9.28
CA ALA A 43 -5.66 -10.69 -10.05
C ALA A 43 -5.92 -11.97 -10.85
N ASP A 44 -5.30 -12.10 -12.02
CA ASP A 44 -5.29 -13.31 -12.86
C ASP A 44 -4.20 -14.32 -12.41
N VAL A 45 -4.20 -14.67 -11.12
CA VAL A 45 -3.24 -15.62 -10.53
C VAL A 45 -3.36 -16.99 -11.20
N LYS A 46 -2.20 -17.62 -11.47
CA LYS A 46 -2.09 -18.91 -12.16
C LYS A 46 -1.66 -20.02 -11.22
N ASP A 47 -0.81 -19.69 -10.25
CA ASP A 47 -0.07 -20.67 -9.44
C ASP A 47 -0.53 -20.72 -7.98
N ALA A 48 -1.71 -20.19 -7.67
CA ALA A 48 -2.29 -20.21 -6.32
C ALA A 48 -3.82 -20.22 -6.35
N THR A 49 -4.41 -20.89 -5.37
CA THR A 49 -5.83 -20.78 -5.05
C THR A 49 -6.14 -19.44 -4.35
N PRO A 50 -7.41 -18.98 -4.36
CA PRO A 50 -7.81 -17.80 -3.58
C PRO A 50 -7.46 -17.90 -2.09
N GLN A 51 -7.55 -19.11 -1.52
CA GLN A 51 -7.23 -19.38 -0.11
C GLN A 51 -5.73 -19.24 0.17
N GLU A 52 -4.87 -19.75 -0.72
CA GLU A 52 -3.41 -19.61 -0.60
C GLU A 52 -2.97 -18.15 -0.75
N LEU A 53 -3.57 -17.42 -1.68
CA LEU A 53 -3.33 -15.99 -1.84
C LEU A 53 -3.74 -15.21 -0.58
N TYR A 54 -4.93 -15.48 -0.03
CA TYR A 54 -5.38 -14.85 1.20
C TYR A 54 -4.44 -15.15 2.38
N ALA A 55 -4.05 -16.42 2.56
CA ALA A 55 -3.14 -16.82 3.62
C ALA A 55 -1.79 -16.12 3.51
N ALA A 56 -1.21 -16.03 2.30
CA ALA A 56 0.04 -15.34 2.07
C ALA A 56 -0.07 -13.81 2.28
N ALA A 57 -1.21 -13.20 1.91
CA ALA A 57 -1.47 -11.79 2.19
C ALA A 57 -1.58 -11.51 3.70
N MET A 58 -2.22 -12.40 4.47
CA MET A 58 -2.32 -12.27 5.93
C MET A 58 -0.98 -12.50 6.63
N GLU A 59 -0.09 -13.31 6.05
CA GLU A 59 1.28 -13.43 6.55
C GLU A 59 2.07 -12.13 6.35
N LEU A 60 1.96 -11.49 5.18
CA LEU A 60 2.54 -10.17 4.95
C LEU A 60 1.99 -9.11 5.93
N ASP A 61 0.69 -9.16 6.26
CA ASP A 61 0.08 -8.27 7.25
C ASP A 61 0.70 -8.47 8.63
N ARG A 62 0.88 -9.73 9.04
CA ARG A 62 1.49 -10.11 10.31
C ARG A 62 2.94 -9.63 10.39
N GLU A 63 3.72 -9.83 9.32
CA GLU A 63 5.12 -9.36 9.22
C GLU A 63 5.21 -7.84 9.30
N ALA A 64 4.40 -7.13 8.51
CA ALA A 64 4.37 -5.67 8.49
C ALA A 64 3.98 -5.08 9.86
N LYS A 65 3.00 -5.67 10.54
CA LYS A 65 2.59 -5.25 11.90
C LYS A 65 3.68 -5.53 12.94
N ALA A 66 4.26 -6.73 12.91
CA ALA A 66 5.33 -7.11 13.82
C ALA A 66 6.57 -6.22 13.67
N SER A 67 6.80 -5.69 12.46
CA SER A 67 7.91 -4.77 12.19
C SER A 67 7.56 -3.30 12.51
N MET A 68 6.51 -2.75 11.89
CA MET A 68 6.34 -1.30 11.73
C MET A 68 5.18 -0.70 12.53
N SER A 69 4.40 -1.50 13.29
CA SER A 69 3.27 -0.95 14.04
C SER A 69 3.74 -0.01 15.16
N ILE A 70 3.19 1.21 15.22
CA ILE A 70 3.41 2.11 16.36
C ILE A 70 2.46 1.83 17.54
N PHE A 71 1.42 1.01 17.33
CA PHE A 71 0.38 0.72 18.32
C PHE A 71 0.62 -0.59 19.06
N ASP A 72 1.36 -1.52 18.45
CA ASP A 72 1.77 -2.76 19.09
C ASP A 72 3.06 -2.51 19.88
N PRO A 73 3.04 -2.60 21.23
CA PRO A 73 4.21 -2.35 22.04
C PRO A 73 5.34 -3.37 21.79
N THR A 74 5.02 -4.54 21.24
CA THR A 74 5.98 -5.62 20.94
C THR A 74 6.63 -5.50 19.56
N SER A 75 6.12 -4.62 18.70
CA SER A 75 6.66 -4.43 17.35
C SER A 75 8.12 -3.97 17.39
N LEU A 76 8.86 -4.24 16.31
CA LEU A 76 10.24 -3.81 16.18
C LEU A 76 10.36 -2.27 16.28
N LEU A 77 9.50 -1.53 15.57
CA LEU A 77 9.48 -0.06 15.59
C LEU A 77 9.22 0.50 16.99
N SER A 78 8.25 -0.05 17.73
CA SER A 78 7.95 0.37 19.10
C SER A 78 9.16 0.15 20.02
N ARG A 79 9.84 -0.99 19.88
CA ARG A 79 11.06 -1.30 20.65
C ARG A 79 12.23 -0.40 20.26
N LEU A 80 12.39 -0.09 18.96
CA LEU A 80 13.38 0.88 18.47
C LEU A 80 13.11 2.27 19.04
N ASN A 81 11.85 2.72 19.08
CA ASN A 81 11.45 4.01 19.64
C ASN A 81 11.77 4.08 21.15
N ARG A 82 11.55 3.00 21.89
CA ARG A 82 11.91 2.90 23.32
C ARG A 82 13.39 2.60 23.58
N ASN A 83 14.21 2.47 22.54
CA ASN A 83 15.64 2.15 22.62
C ASN A 83 15.94 0.78 23.29
N GLU A 84 15.01 -0.18 23.21
CA GLU A 84 15.15 -1.55 23.73
C GLU A 84 15.95 -2.45 22.78
N THR A 85 16.14 -2.00 21.54
CA THR A 85 16.95 -2.62 20.50
C THR A 85 17.38 -1.51 19.55
N ASP A 86 18.44 -1.76 18.79
CA ASP A 86 18.84 -0.94 17.65
C ASP A 86 18.95 -1.75 16.35
N SER A 87 18.83 -3.08 16.39
CA SER A 87 18.79 -3.91 15.19
C SER A 87 17.57 -3.56 14.32
N VAL A 88 17.77 -3.38 13.02
CA VAL A 88 16.69 -3.11 12.06
C VAL A 88 16.49 -4.29 11.12
N ASP A 89 15.24 -4.51 10.70
CA ASP A 89 14.92 -5.45 9.63
C ASP A 89 14.90 -4.76 8.26
N CYS A 90 14.54 -5.52 7.22
CA CYS A 90 14.45 -4.99 5.87
C CYS A 90 13.30 -3.97 5.69
N HIS A 91 12.21 -4.10 6.43
CA HIS A 91 11.05 -3.20 6.33
C HIS A 91 11.38 -1.82 6.91
N ILE A 92 11.95 -1.76 8.11
CA ILE A 92 12.42 -0.52 8.74
C ILE A 92 13.50 0.12 7.88
N ALA A 93 14.47 -0.66 7.40
CA ALA A 93 15.55 -0.14 6.58
C ALA A 93 15.05 0.42 5.24
N PHE A 94 14.09 -0.24 4.60
CA PHE A 94 13.49 0.25 3.37
C PHE A 94 12.70 1.55 3.62
N ASN A 95 11.79 1.55 4.60
CA ASN A 95 10.92 2.70 4.84
C ASN A 95 11.68 3.92 5.34
N LEU A 96 12.75 3.75 6.12
CA LEU A 96 13.62 4.87 6.47
C LEU A 96 14.30 5.45 5.22
N ARG A 97 14.91 4.62 4.36
CA ARG A 97 15.53 5.12 3.11
C ARG A 97 14.53 5.79 2.17
N LEU A 98 13.31 5.26 2.08
CA LEU A 98 12.24 5.88 1.30
C LEU A 98 11.86 7.24 1.90
N ALA A 99 11.68 7.30 3.21
CA ALA A 99 11.38 8.52 3.93
C ALA A 99 12.47 9.58 3.73
N ASP A 100 13.74 9.19 3.72
CA ASP A 100 14.88 10.06 3.45
C ASP A 100 14.78 10.68 2.05
N SER A 101 14.42 9.86 1.07
CA SER A 101 14.29 10.27 -0.32
C SER A 101 13.13 11.26 -0.50
N ILE A 102 11.97 10.97 0.11
CA ILE A 102 10.80 11.87 0.08
C ILE A 102 11.08 13.15 0.86
N GLY A 103 11.77 13.07 1.99
CA GLY A 103 12.20 14.23 2.78
C GLY A 103 13.10 15.15 1.96
N ALA A 104 14.08 14.60 1.25
CA ALA A 104 14.94 15.38 0.35
C ALA A 104 14.16 16.02 -0.81
N LEU A 105 13.24 15.28 -1.45
CA LEU A 105 12.40 15.79 -2.54
C LEU A 105 11.39 16.86 -2.11
N SER A 106 11.10 16.95 -0.82
CA SER A 106 10.10 17.87 -0.26
C SER A 106 10.71 19.06 0.50
N ASP A 107 12.02 19.26 0.43
CA ASP A 107 12.80 20.22 1.24
C ASP A 107 12.55 20.06 2.75
N GLY A 108 12.45 18.82 3.23
CA GLY A 108 12.23 18.51 4.65
C GLY A 108 10.80 18.67 5.15
N ARG A 109 9.82 18.90 4.26
CA ARG A 109 8.39 18.96 4.65
C ARG A 109 7.82 17.59 5.04
N TYR A 110 8.45 16.52 4.56
CA TYR A 110 8.17 15.15 4.97
C TYR A 110 9.27 14.66 5.92
N ASP A 111 8.89 14.23 7.13
CA ASP A 111 9.82 13.69 8.12
C ASP A 111 9.11 12.64 8.99
N VAL A 112 9.65 11.42 9.04
CA VAL A 112 9.12 10.31 9.86
C VAL A 112 9.45 10.43 11.34
N THR A 113 10.29 11.37 11.74
CA THR A 113 10.65 11.63 13.14
C THR A 113 9.64 12.51 13.88
N VAL A 114 8.57 12.96 13.20
CA VAL A 114 7.52 13.82 13.78
C VAL A 114 6.58 13.07 14.73
N LYS A 115 6.81 11.79 15.00
CA LYS A 115 5.98 10.97 15.91
C LYS A 115 5.65 11.67 17.24
N PRO A 116 6.59 12.34 17.93
CA PRO A 116 6.26 13.03 19.18
C PRO A 116 5.25 14.17 19.02
N LEU A 117 5.27 14.87 17.87
CA LEU A 117 4.26 15.87 17.54
C LEU A 117 2.91 15.19 17.27
N VAL A 118 2.91 14.12 16.47
CA VAL A 118 1.71 13.33 16.14
C VAL A 118 1.04 12.79 17.42
N GLU A 119 1.84 12.32 18.38
CA GLU A 119 1.35 11.88 19.69
C GLU A 119 0.79 13.03 20.53
N ALA A 120 1.46 14.19 20.56
CA ALA A 120 1.00 15.35 21.31
C ALA A 120 -0.39 15.84 20.85
N TRP A 121 -0.72 15.63 19.58
CA TRP A 121 -2.03 15.93 18.99
C TRP A 121 -3.02 14.75 19.01
N GLY A 122 -2.65 13.62 19.62
CA GLY A 122 -3.53 12.48 19.84
C GLY A 122 -3.74 11.55 18.65
N PHE A 123 -2.90 11.63 17.61
CA PHE A 123 -3.03 10.81 16.40
C PHE A 123 -2.26 9.49 16.45
N ALA A 124 -1.41 9.29 17.47
CA ALA A 124 -0.52 8.14 17.59
C ALA A 124 -0.69 7.37 18.92
N GLY A 125 -1.93 7.22 19.39
CA GLY A 125 -2.29 6.31 20.49
C GLY A 125 -2.23 6.92 21.90
N ARG A 126 -1.94 8.22 22.01
CA ARG A 126 -2.10 8.99 23.26
C ARG A 126 -3.29 9.93 23.16
N GLU A 127 -3.79 10.39 24.31
CA GLU A 127 -4.74 11.50 24.32
C GLU A 127 -4.04 12.81 23.93
N ALA A 128 -4.78 13.67 23.22
CA ALA A 128 -4.27 14.98 22.82
C ALA A 128 -3.96 15.85 24.03
N GLN A 129 -2.83 16.54 23.99
CA GLN A 129 -2.44 17.52 25.00
C GLN A 129 -3.16 18.84 24.73
N ALA A 130 -3.71 19.48 25.76
CA ALA A 130 -4.40 20.77 25.59
C ALA A 130 -3.44 21.87 25.12
N HIS A 131 -2.21 21.89 25.64
CA HIS A 131 -1.19 22.91 25.34
C HIS A 131 0.20 22.28 25.22
N PRO A 132 0.49 21.55 24.12
CA PRO A 132 1.79 20.94 23.93
C PRO A 132 2.88 21.99 23.76
N ASN A 133 4.01 21.83 24.45
CA ASN A 133 5.19 22.67 24.25
C ASN A 133 5.92 22.22 22.96
N VAL A 134 5.53 22.81 21.84
CA VAL A 134 6.05 22.45 20.51
C VAL A 134 7.55 22.65 20.41
N ASP A 135 8.10 23.74 20.95
CA ASP A 135 9.54 24.02 20.89
C ASP A 135 10.36 22.94 21.62
N SER A 136 9.87 22.49 22.77
CA SER A 136 10.47 21.37 23.50
C SER A 136 10.44 20.07 22.71
N ILE A 137 9.34 19.80 22.01
CA ILE A 137 9.17 18.60 21.19
C ILE A 137 10.11 18.64 19.96
N LEU A 138 10.17 19.79 19.28
CA LEU A 138 11.02 19.99 18.10
C LEU A 138 12.51 19.80 18.40
N ALA A 139 12.94 19.94 19.66
CA ALA A 139 14.32 19.67 20.05
C ALA A 139 14.78 18.23 19.76
N PHE A 140 13.88 17.27 19.57
CA PHE A 140 14.19 15.88 19.24
C PHE A 140 13.41 15.34 18.02
N VAL A 141 12.85 16.24 17.22
CA VAL A 141 12.38 15.95 15.86
C VAL A 141 13.48 16.39 14.88
N GLY A 142 13.75 15.59 13.85
CA GLY A 142 14.68 15.95 12.81
C GLY A 142 15.28 14.73 12.13
N ARG A 143 15.15 14.68 10.80
CA ARG A 143 15.75 13.67 9.94
C ARG A 143 17.26 13.49 10.17
N ASP A 144 18.01 14.56 10.38
CA ASP A 144 19.47 14.51 10.61
C ASP A 144 19.87 13.75 11.88
N LYS A 145 18.91 13.52 12.80
CA LYS A 145 19.13 12.85 14.08
C LYS A 145 19.03 11.33 14.02
N VAL A 146 18.69 10.76 12.87
CA VAL A 146 18.50 9.32 12.70
C VAL A 146 19.13 8.81 11.41
N ARG A 147 19.77 7.65 11.50
CA ARG A 147 20.37 6.94 10.35
C ARG A 147 20.54 5.47 10.65
N ILE A 148 20.78 4.67 9.61
CA ILE A 148 21.15 3.27 9.75
C ILE A 148 22.65 3.11 9.47
N GLU A 149 23.36 2.48 10.38
CA GLU A 149 24.75 2.05 10.22
C GLU A 149 24.88 0.56 10.46
N GLN A 150 25.42 -0.19 9.49
CA GLN A 150 25.71 -1.62 9.66
C GLN A 150 24.50 -2.44 10.16
N GLY A 151 23.30 -2.11 9.71
CA GLY A 151 22.05 -2.77 10.15
C GLY A 151 21.57 -2.37 11.54
N ARG A 152 22.08 -1.26 12.10
CA ARG A 152 21.63 -0.70 13.38
C ARG A 152 21.11 0.72 13.22
N LEU A 153 20.04 1.04 13.92
CA LEU A 153 19.48 2.39 14.00
C LEU A 153 20.32 3.21 14.98
N VAL A 154 20.91 4.29 14.48
CA VAL A 154 21.68 5.24 15.28
C VAL A 154 20.86 6.51 15.42
N LYS A 155 20.62 6.91 16.68
CA LYS A 155 19.96 8.17 17.03
C LYS A 155 20.95 9.11 17.72
N SER A 156 20.99 10.38 17.33
CA SER A 156 21.81 11.39 18.01
C SER A 156 21.16 11.88 19.32
N ASP A 157 19.85 11.69 19.48
CA ASP A 157 19.11 11.94 20.71
C ASP A 157 18.19 10.73 20.98
N PRO A 158 18.22 10.13 22.19
CA PRO A 158 17.43 8.93 22.49
C PRO A 158 15.91 9.17 22.49
N ARG A 159 15.46 10.43 22.50
CA ARG A 159 14.04 10.83 22.44
C ARG A 159 13.50 10.91 21.01
N VAL A 160 14.34 10.73 19.99
CA VAL A 160 13.87 10.62 18.60
C VAL A 160 13.02 9.37 18.47
N GLU A 161 11.80 9.55 17.95
CA GLU A 161 10.86 8.48 17.69
C GLU A 161 10.39 8.52 16.23
N LEU A 162 10.25 7.35 15.63
CA LEU A 162 9.90 7.15 14.23
C LEU A 162 8.42 6.72 14.08
N ASP A 163 7.75 7.27 13.08
CA ASP A 163 6.43 6.87 12.61
C ASP A 163 6.45 6.69 11.09
N PHE A 164 6.19 5.46 10.63
CA PHE A 164 6.13 5.11 9.21
C PHE A 164 4.72 5.04 8.64
N ASN A 165 3.66 5.41 9.39
CA ASN A 165 2.27 5.29 8.94
C ASN A 165 1.99 5.97 7.58
N SER A 166 2.77 7.01 7.24
CA SER A 166 2.66 7.75 5.98
C SER A 166 3.27 7.05 4.76
N VAL A 167 4.07 5.99 4.94
CA VAL A 167 4.73 5.25 3.84
C VAL A 167 4.55 3.73 3.92
N ALA A 168 4.39 3.18 5.12
CA ALA A 168 4.32 1.74 5.37
C ALA A 168 3.16 1.06 4.62
N LYS A 169 2.03 1.75 4.46
CA LYS A 169 0.88 1.21 3.73
C LYS A 169 1.17 1.06 2.24
N GLY A 170 1.67 2.11 1.58
CA GLY A 170 2.09 2.04 0.18
C GLY A 170 3.19 1.00 -0.06
N TYR A 171 4.16 0.91 0.86
CA TYR A 171 5.16 -0.16 0.83
C TYR A 171 4.54 -1.57 0.91
N THR A 172 3.52 -1.76 1.76
CA THR A 172 2.83 -3.06 1.89
C THR A 172 2.01 -3.39 0.65
N VAL A 173 1.42 -2.38 -0.01
CA VAL A 173 0.78 -2.53 -1.32
C VAL A 173 1.79 -3.02 -2.37
N ASP A 174 3.02 -2.49 -2.37
CA ASP A 174 4.08 -2.96 -3.27
C ASP A 174 4.48 -4.42 -2.99
N LEU A 175 4.55 -4.83 -1.73
CA LEU A 175 4.81 -6.23 -1.35
C LEU A 175 3.67 -7.15 -1.80
N LEU A 176 2.42 -6.73 -1.63
CA LEU A 176 1.25 -7.49 -2.06
C LEU A 176 1.17 -7.61 -3.59
N ALA A 177 1.53 -6.56 -4.31
CA ALA A 177 1.68 -6.59 -5.75
C ALA A 177 2.78 -7.60 -6.17
N ALA A 178 3.95 -7.55 -5.55
CA ALA A 178 5.02 -8.52 -5.81
C ALA A 178 4.59 -9.96 -5.48
N LEU A 179 3.76 -10.15 -4.43
CA LEU A 179 3.20 -11.45 -4.08
C LEU A 179 2.29 -12.02 -5.17
N VAL A 180 1.35 -11.23 -5.71
CA VAL A 180 0.48 -11.72 -6.80
C VAL A 180 1.26 -11.97 -8.09
N GLU A 181 2.29 -11.16 -8.37
CA GLU A 181 3.19 -11.39 -9.50
C GLU A 181 3.95 -12.72 -9.35
N ARG A 182 4.36 -13.09 -8.13
CA ARG A 182 4.97 -14.39 -7.83
C ARG A 182 4.00 -15.57 -7.98
N PHE A 183 2.69 -15.33 -7.93
CA PHE A 183 1.65 -16.32 -8.25
C PHE A 183 1.24 -16.28 -9.74
N GLY A 184 2.06 -15.66 -10.59
CA GLY A 184 1.91 -15.71 -12.05
C GLY A 184 0.95 -14.68 -12.62
N ALA A 185 0.41 -13.76 -11.80
CA ALA A 185 -0.49 -12.72 -12.27
C ALA A 185 0.24 -11.72 -13.15
N GLU A 186 -0.30 -11.43 -14.34
CA GLU A 186 0.15 -10.37 -15.25
C GLU A 186 -0.74 -9.14 -15.16
N ASN A 187 -2.01 -9.35 -14.82
CA ASN A 187 -3.06 -8.37 -14.75
C ASN A 187 -3.66 -8.33 -13.35
N TYR A 188 -3.45 -7.24 -12.62
CA TYR A 188 -3.94 -7.13 -11.25
C TYR A 188 -4.22 -5.70 -10.82
N ILE A 189 -5.04 -5.58 -9.78
CA ILE A 189 -5.14 -4.41 -8.91
C ILE A 189 -5.11 -4.89 -7.46
N VAL A 190 -4.28 -4.25 -6.65
CA VAL A 190 -4.19 -4.43 -5.20
C VAL A 190 -4.51 -3.09 -4.53
N ASP A 191 -5.33 -3.13 -3.49
CA ASP A 191 -5.80 -1.97 -2.73
C ASP A 191 -5.72 -2.28 -1.24
N ILE A 192 -5.08 -1.41 -0.48
CA ILE A 192 -5.13 -1.39 0.98
C ILE A 192 -5.59 0.00 1.42
N GLY A 193 -6.86 0.12 1.80
CA GLY A 193 -7.44 1.35 2.34
C GLY A 193 -7.20 2.59 1.48
N GLY A 194 -7.31 2.46 0.16
CA GLY A 194 -7.16 3.55 -0.82
C GLY A 194 -5.76 3.68 -1.41
N GLU A 195 -4.75 2.99 -0.87
CA GLU A 195 -3.44 2.89 -1.50
C GLU A 195 -3.48 1.78 -2.56
N VAL A 196 -3.22 2.12 -3.82
CA VAL A 196 -3.49 1.24 -4.96
C VAL A 196 -2.25 1.02 -5.82
N ARG A 197 -2.03 -0.23 -6.22
CA ARG A 197 -1.10 -0.59 -7.30
C ARG A 197 -1.78 -1.52 -8.29
N CYS A 198 -1.62 -1.26 -9.57
CA CYS A 198 -2.20 -2.08 -10.63
C CYS A 198 -1.24 -2.29 -11.80
N ARG A 199 -1.45 -3.38 -12.53
CA ARG A 199 -0.73 -3.74 -13.76
C ARG A 199 -1.68 -4.37 -14.77
N GLY A 200 -1.41 -4.13 -16.05
CA GLY A 200 -2.14 -4.76 -17.14
C GLY A 200 -3.57 -4.24 -17.30
N VAL A 201 -4.49 -5.15 -17.62
CA VAL A 201 -5.89 -4.85 -17.92
C VAL A 201 -6.84 -5.46 -16.88
N ASN A 202 -8.11 -5.08 -16.92
CA ASN A 202 -9.18 -5.66 -16.12
C ASN A 202 -9.86 -6.85 -16.85
N ARG A 203 -10.86 -7.45 -16.20
CA ARG A 203 -11.71 -8.55 -16.73
C ARG A 203 -12.28 -8.30 -18.12
N SER A 204 -12.49 -7.04 -18.49
CA SER A 204 -13.04 -6.62 -19.79
C SER A 204 -11.94 -6.26 -20.80
N GLY A 205 -10.67 -6.51 -20.51
CA GLY A 205 -9.53 -6.20 -21.39
C GLY A 205 -9.15 -4.71 -21.46
N HIS A 206 -9.70 -3.86 -20.58
CA HIS A 206 -9.40 -2.43 -20.55
C HIS A 206 -8.40 -2.08 -19.45
N PRO A 207 -7.65 -0.96 -19.54
CA PRO A 207 -6.86 -0.47 -18.42
C PRO A 207 -7.68 -0.33 -17.14
N TRP A 208 -7.03 -0.57 -16.00
CA TRP A 208 -7.65 -0.35 -14.69
C TRP A 208 -8.12 1.09 -14.52
N ARG A 209 -9.29 1.27 -13.91
CA ARG A 209 -9.86 2.59 -13.60
C ARG A 209 -9.79 2.81 -12.11
N ILE A 210 -9.10 3.86 -11.70
CA ILE A 210 -8.97 4.29 -10.31
C ILE A 210 -9.68 5.64 -10.20
N GLY A 211 -10.63 5.75 -9.27
CA GLY A 211 -11.34 7.00 -9.01
C GLY A 211 -10.51 7.89 -8.10
N ALA A 212 -10.41 9.18 -8.43
CA ALA A 212 -9.92 10.21 -7.52
C ALA A 212 -11.13 10.99 -7.01
N GLU A 213 -11.34 11.03 -5.70
CA GLU A 213 -12.38 11.84 -5.11
C GLU A 213 -11.97 13.31 -5.13
N THR A 214 -12.88 14.17 -5.59
CA THR A 214 -12.72 15.62 -5.41
C THR A 214 -13.28 15.96 -4.04
N PRO A 215 -12.48 16.52 -3.11
CA PRO A 215 -13.01 16.96 -1.84
C PRO A 215 -14.06 18.05 -2.09
N LEU A 216 -15.32 17.74 -1.80
CA LEU A 216 -16.39 18.72 -1.71
C LEU A 216 -16.63 19.01 -0.23
N ASP A 217 -16.90 20.28 0.09
CA ASP A 217 -17.33 20.67 1.42
C ASP A 217 -18.57 19.84 1.81
N GLY A 218 -18.43 18.94 2.79
CA GLY A 218 -19.53 18.11 3.31
C GLY A 218 -19.33 16.59 3.33
N ASN A 219 -18.26 16.04 2.74
CA ASN A 219 -18.01 14.58 2.77
C ASN A 219 -17.56 14.04 4.16
N GLY A 220 -17.32 14.92 5.14
CA GLY A 220 -16.82 14.57 6.48
C GLY A 220 -17.85 14.52 7.61
N SER A 221 -19.13 14.84 7.35
CA SER A 221 -20.18 14.77 8.37
C SER A 221 -21.39 14.03 7.82
N GLY A 222 -21.84 12.99 8.51
CA GLY A 222 -22.90 12.05 8.12
C GLY A 222 -24.27 12.66 7.76
N SER A 223 -24.36 13.39 6.65
CA SER A 223 -25.61 13.78 6.01
C SER A 223 -25.53 13.48 4.53
N ARG A 224 -26.08 12.32 4.14
CA ARG A 224 -26.41 12.02 2.75
C ARG A 224 -27.42 13.09 2.27
N PRO A 225 -27.15 13.87 1.21
CA PRO A 225 -28.16 14.77 0.68
C PRO A 225 -29.33 13.94 0.11
N PRO A 226 -30.58 14.41 0.25
CA PRO A 226 -31.72 13.69 -0.30
C PRO A 226 -31.60 13.63 -1.82
N SER A 227 -31.77 12.42 -2.35
CA SER A 227 -31.95 12.16 -3.77
C SER A 227 -33.14 12.97 -4.29
N THR A 228 -32.88 14.10 -4.95
CA THR A 228 -33.89 14.74 -5.79
C THR A 228 -33.86 14.06 -7.15
N ALA A 229 -34.85 13.19 -7.37
CA ALA A 229 -35.29 12.85 -8.70
C ALA A 229 -36.06 14.05 -9.28
N THR A 230 -35.62 14.52 -10.45
CA THR A 230 -36.42 15.18 -11.48
C THR A 230 -35.88 14.74 -12.82
#